data_AF-A0A959CF75-F1
#
_entry.id   AF-A0A959CF75-F1
#
_cell.length_a   1.000
_cell.length_b   1.000
_cell.length_c   1.000
_cell.angle_alpha   90.00
_cell.angle_beta   90.00
_cell.angle_gamma   90.00
#
_symmetry.space_group_name_H-M   'P 1'
#
loop_
_entity.id
_entity.type
_entity.pdbx_description
1 polymer ?
#
loop_
_entity_poly.entity_id
_entity_poly.type
_entity_poly.pdbx_seq_one_letter_code
_entity_poly.pdbx_strand_id
1 'polypeptide(L)'
;MIPANTGLDAQEVIVVASTPSGLEAATVLTIGPEILPAPMVRESPRISLSNDGTASLTYRLDTDFEDQSNITWYRCTDHSGSNAIPVAVTRFDKPLKHYQLSAGDAGYYLKATIAPRHIRSLPGKVVEVVLPEPIQAKAGTMGERTLHPDFSILSTANQPEVLPGFWTWRRVEDPDRPQAAGDAWNYGDGRDGAQGISGLMQGRTGFMCYTPVGNNYGDMDLTLLVAPFKSAGQGFSVAPLYMDVLLKFDAETMSGYGLRIERTTKYGNSVDFVFVRYQNGEVTRIGEPVSTSCYRTNCTIRFSMKSGKLLAQASTDSDYDASGYPAAVLPAVEMELAVPGNSAGGLGILYNGGAPTVVRDLLVDWR
;
A
#
# COMPACT_ATOMS: atom_id res chain seq x y z
N MET A 1 37.35 -27.87 4.13
CA MET A 1 36.07 -28.38 3.59
C MET A 1 35.04 -27.31 3.89
N ILE A 2 34.44 -26.67 2.88
CA ILE A 2 33.34 -25.73 3.12
C ILE A 2 32.12 -26.60 3.47
N PRO A 3 31.43 -26.37 4.60
CA PRO A 3 30.27 -27.18 4.95
C PRO A 3 29.18 -26.98 3.89
N ALA A 4 28.66 -28.08 3.33
CA ALA A 4 27.52 -28.04 2.41
C ALA A 4 26.23 -28.26 3.20
N ASN A 5 25.28 -27.32 3.10
CA ASN A 5 23.96 -27.43 3.72
C ASN A 5 22.93 -27.85 2.67
N THR A 6 22.52 -29.11 2.69
CA THR A 6 21.49 -29.67 1.81
C THR A 6 20.09 -29.67 2.43
N GLY A 7 19.95 -29.18 3.66
CA GLY A 7 18.68 -29.02 4.37
C GLY A 7 17.84 -27.86 3.83
N LEU A 8 16.78 -27.52 4.56
CA LEU A 8 15.89 -26.38 4.23
C LEU A 8 16.19 -25.14 5.08
N ASP A 9 16.80 -25.33 6.24
CA ASP A 9 17.08 -24.27 7.20
C ASP A 9 18.56 -23.91 7.18
N ALA A 10 18.86 -22.64 7.50
CA ALA A 10 20.23 -22.21 7.72
C ALA A 10 20.83 -22.96 8.93
N GLN A 11 22.11 -23.31 8.82
CA GLN A 11 22.84 -24.03 9.86
C GLN A 11 23.96 -23.13 10.39
N GLU A 12 24.13 -23.09 11.71
CA GLU A 12 25.27 -22.43 12.32
C GLU A 12 26.46 -23.38 12.41
N VAL A 13 27.61 -22.91 11.93
CA VAL A 13 28.87 -23.65 11.99
C VAL A 13 29.92 -22.78 12.65
N ILE A 14 30.57 -23.32 13.68
CA ILE A 14 31.71 -22.66 14.31
C ILE A 14 32.96 -22.97 13.49
N VAL A 15 33.60 -21.92 12.98
CA VAL A 15 34.91 -22.02 12.32
C VAL A 15 35.97 -21.55 13.30
N VAL A 16 36.89 -22.45 13.64
CA VAL A 16 38.05 -22.17 14.48
C VAL A 16 39.29 -22.08 13.60
N ALA A 17 40.05 -21.00 13.74
CA ALA A 17 41.34 -20.83 13.11
C ALA A 17 42.42 -20.83 14.20
N SER A 18 43.50 -21.58 13.96
CA SER A 18 44.63 -21.64 14.89
C SER A 18 45.97 -21.38 14.21
N THR A 19 46.93 -20.81 14.95
CA THR A 19 48.32 -20.62 14.49
C THR A 19 49.21 -21.76 14.96
N PRO A 20 50.37 -22.00 14.31
CA PRO A 20 51.36 -22.98 14.80
C PRO A 20 51.88 -22.69 16.22
N SER A 21 51.76 -21.44 16.68
CA SER A 21 52.14 -21.02 18.03
C SER A 21 51.03 -21.23 19.07
N GLY A 22 49.87 -21.80 18.69
CA GLY A 22 48.76 -22.13 19.59
C GLY A 22 47.77 -20.99 19.85
N LEU A 23 47.77 -19.91 19.07
CA LEU A 23 46.70 -18.91 19.15
C LEU A 23 45.46 -19.44 18.42
N GLU A 24 44.28 -19.33 19.03
CA GLU A 24 43.01 -19.74 18.43
C GLU A 24 42.02 -18.57 18.39
N ALA A 25 41.23 -18.51 17.33
CA ALA A 25 40.07 -17.63 17.21
C ALA A 25 38.90 -18.41 16.61
N ALA A 26 37.68 -18.12 17.04
CA ALA A 26 36.48 -18.76 16.53
C ALA A 26 35.47 -17.71 16.04
N THR A 27 34.73 -18.04 14.99
CA THR A 27 33.59 -17.26 14.51
C THR A 27 32.44 -18.20 14.12
N VAL A 28 31.20 -17.72 14.26
CA VAL A 28 30.01 -18.46 13.83
C VAL A 28 29.68 -18.03 12.42
N LEU A 29 29.59 -18.99 11.50
CA LEU A 29 29.07 -18.79 10.16
C LEU A 29 27.66 -19.36 10.07
N THR A 30 26.73 -18.57 9.53
CA THR A 30 25.39 -19.03 9.17
C THR A 30 25.41 -19.46 7.70
N ILE A 31 25.25 -20.76 7.46
CA ILE A 31 25.30 -21.35 6.12
C ILE A 31 23.87 -21.67 5.66
N GLY A 32 23.38 -20.91 4.69
CA GLY A 32 22.08 -21.18 4.06
C GLY A 32 22.08 -22.47 3.23
N PRO A 33 20.89 -23.02 2.93
CA PRO A 33 20.74 -24.13 2.00
C PRO A 33 21.41 -23.87 0.65
N GLU A 34 21.93 -24.93 0.03
CA GLU A 34 22.39 -24.86 -1.35
C GLU A 34 21.25 -24.43 -2.28
N ILE A 35 21.55 -23.44 -3.13
CA ILE A 35 20.65 -22.93 -4.16
C ILE A 35 20.59 -23.91 -5.34
N LEU A 36 19.39 -24.40 -5.64
CA LEU A 36 19.08 -25.30 -6.74
C LEU A 36 18.57 -24.51 -7.96
N PRO A 37 18.59 -25.12 -9.16
CA PRO A 37 17.93 -24.57 -10.34
C PRO A 37 16.44 -24.29 -10.08
N ALA A 38 15.93 -23.21 -10.67
CA ALA A 38 14.51 -22.90 -10.62
C ALA A 38 13.69 -24.00 -11.32
N PRO A 39 12.49 -24.33 -10.80
CA PRO A 39 11.61 -25.28 -11.45
C PRO A 39 11.06 -24.71 -12.76
N MET A 40 10.78 -25.58 -13.72
CA MET A 40 10.05 -25.29 -14.94
C MET A 40 8.54 -25.51 -14.76
N VAL A 41 7.76 -24.71 -15.48
CA VAL A 41 6.32 -24.93 -15.63
C VAL A 41 6.11 -26.03 -16.69
N ARG A 42 5.53 -27.18 -16.30
CA ARG A 42 5.37 -28.36 -17.17
C ARG A 42 4.25 -28.23 -18.21
N GLU A 43 3.20 -27.50 -17.86
CA GLU A 43 1.99 -27.37 -18.65
C GLU A 43 1.67 -25.90 -18.88
N SER A 44 1.15 -25.55 -20.05
CA SER A 44 0.75 -24.18 -20.34
C SER A 44 -0.24 -23.69 -19.27
N PRO A 45 0.07 -22.59 -18.56
CA PRO A 45 -0.79 -22.07 -17.52
C PRO A 45 -2.15 -21.64 -18.10
N ARG A 46 -3.19 -21.72 -17.27
CA ARG A 46 -4.56 -21.37 -17.65
C ARG A 46 -5.20 -20.48 -16.60
N ILE A 47 -5.94 -19.47 -17.06
CA ILE A 47 -6.82 -18.67 -16.22
C ILE A 47 -8.26 -19.17 -16.43
N SER A 48 -8.97 -19.49 -15.35
CA SER A 48 -10.39 -19.77 -15.34
C SER A 48 -11.15 -18.71 -14.55
N LEU A 49 -12.35 -18.35 -15.01
CA LEU A 49 -13.23 -17.41 -14.33
C LEU A 49 -14.39 -18.15 -13.69
N SER A 50 -14.66 -17.90 -12.41
CA SER A 50 -15.84 -18.42 -11.72
C SER A 50 -16.98 -17.41 -11.69
N ASN A 51 -18.19 -17.91 -11.40
CA ASN A 51 -19.41 -17.11 -11.37
C ASN A 51 -19.39 -16.05 -10.26
N ASP A 52 -18.65 -16.27 -9.17
CA ASP A 52 -18.45 -15.35 -8.05
C ASP A 52 -17.47 -14.19 -8.36
N GLY A 53 -16.86 -14.16 -9.54
CA GLY A 53 -15.90 -13.12 -9.92
C GLY A 53 -14.45 -13.40 -9.53
N THR A 54 -14.12 -14.64 -9.13
CA THR A 54 -12.72 -15.03 -8.92
C THR A 54 -12.09 -15.50 -10.23
N ALA A 55 -10.90 -14.98 -10.55
CA ALA A 55 -10.01 -15.54 -11.56
C ALA A 55 -9.00 -16.49 -10.89
N SER A 56 -8.89 -17.72 -11.40
CA SER A 56 -8.01 -18.76 -10.85
C SER A 56 -6.94 -19.17 -11.86
N LEU A 57 -5.68 -19.12 -11.43
CA LEU A 57 -4.51 -19.49 -12.21
C LEU A 57 -4.11 -20.94 -11.90
N THR A 58 -4.15 -21.79 -12.93
CA THR A 58 -3.76 -23.21 -12.83
C THR A 58 -2.47 -23.45 -13.60
N TYR A 59 -1.49 -24.07 -12.94
CA TYR A 59 -0.22 -24.53 -13.52
C TYR A 59 0.41 -25.61 -12.64
N ARG A 60 1.43 -26.29 -13.17
CA ARG A 60 2.20 -27.30 -12.46
C ARG A 60 3.70 -27.09 -12.64
N LEU A 61 4.44 -27.14 -11.54
CA LEU A 61 5.90 -27.09 -11.53
C LEU A 61 6.50 -28.50 -11.63
N ASP A 62 7.73 -28.59 -12.13
CA ASP A 62 8.51 -29.83 -12.24
C ASP A 62 9.34 -30.17 -11.00
N THR A 63 8.84 -29.84 -9.83
CA THR A 63 9.55 -30.02 -8.55
C THR A 63 8.65 -30.68 -7.51
N ASP A 64 9.28 -31.34 -6.54
CA ASP A 64 8.62 -31.89 -5.35
C ASP A 64 8.59 -30.89 -4.18
N PHE A 65 9.29 -29.75 -4.31
CA PHE A 65 9.22 -28.68 -3.32
C PHE A 65 7.89 -27.94 -3.38
N GLU A 66 7.51 -27.33 -2.26
CA GLU A 66 6.37 -26.42 -2.23
C GLU A 66 6.57 -25.23 -3.19
N ASP A 67 5.47 -24.87 -3.83
CA ASP A 67 5.42 -23.78 -4.80
C ASP A 67 5.46 -22.43 -4.07
N GLN A 68 6.48 -21.65 -4.37
CA GLN A 68 6.67 -20.28 -3.87
C GLN A 68 6.76 -19.27 -5.03
N SER A 69 6.24 -19.63 -6.21
CA SER A 69 6.30 -18.82 -7.42
C SER A 69 5.83 -17.38 -7.19
N ASN A 70 6.56 -16.43 -7.77
CA ASN A 70 6.13 -15.04 -7.79
C ASN A 70 5.14 -14.87 -8.93
N ILE A 71 3.87 -14.59 -8.58
CA ILE A 71 2.79 -14.35 -9.53
C ILE A 71 2.50 -12.85 -9.55
N THR A 72 2.28 -12.29 -10.74
CA THR A 72 1.72 -10.94 -10.88
C THR A 72 0.53 -10.97 -11.81
N TRP A 73 -0.56 -10.35 -11.39
CA TRP A 73 -1.76 -10.13 -12.18
C TRP A 73 -1.73 -8.73 -12.78
N TYR A 74 -2.14 -8.62 -14.04
CA TYR A 74 -2.13 -7.39 -14.81
C TYR A 74 -3.46 -7.19 -15.52
N ARG A 75 -3.80 -5.92 -15.73
CA ARG A 75 -4.77 -5.50 -16.74
C ARG A 75 -4.04 -5.07 -18.00
N CYS A 76 -4.49 -5.56 -19.14
CA CYS A 76 -3.91 -5.30 -20.46
C CYS A 76 -4.96 -4.71 -21.40
N THR A 77 -4.52 -3.89 -22.36
CA THR A 77 -5.42 -3.20 -23.30
C THR A 77 -5.82 -4.06 -24.50
N ASP A 78 -5.16 -5.20 -24.71
CA ASP A 78 -5.42 -6.10 -25.83
C ASP A 78 -5.15 -7.58 -25.51
N HIS A 79 -5.60 -8.45 -26.41
CA HIS A 79 -5.46 -9.90 -26.32
C HIS A 79 -4.01 -10.41 -26.36
N SER A 80 -3.06 -9.57 -26.80
CA SER A 80 -1.63 -9.92 -26.81
C SER A 80 -0.98 -9.67 -25.44
N GLY A 81 -1.70 -9.04 -24.51
CA GLY A 81 -1.18 -8.72 -23.18
C GLY A 81 -0.29 -7.47 -23.14
N SER A 82 -0.43 -6.57 -24.12
CA SER A 82 0.32 -5.31 -24.19
C SER A 82 -0.20 -4.27 -23.20
N ASN A 83 0.61 -3.23 -22.94
CA ASN A 83 0.34 -2.14 -21.98
C ASN A 83 -0.10 -2.67 -20.61
N ALA A 84 0.62 -3.69 -20.12
CA ALA A 84 0.25 -4.40 -18.91
C ALA A 84 0.53 -3.57 -17.65
N ILE A 85 -0.53 -3.25 -16.91
CA ILE A 85 -0.44 -2.56 -15.63
C ILE A 85 -0.62 -3.59 -14.50
N PRO A 86 0.36 -3.78 -13.60
CA PRO A 86 0.25 -4.73 -12.51
C PRO A 86 -0.78 -4.25 -11.48
N VAL A 87 -1.71 -5.13 -11.12
CA VAL A 87 -2.79 -4.82 -10.16
C VAL A 87 -2.68 -5.64 -8.87
N ALA A 88 -2.10 -6.85 -8.93
CA ALA A 88 -1.86 -7.66 -7.74
C ALA A 88 -0.59 -8.52 -7.88
N VAL A 89 0.09 -8.78 -6.78
CA VAL A 89 1.39 -9.47 -6.72
C VAL A 89 1.43 -10.48 -5.57
N THR A 90 2.15 -11.58 -5.77
CA THR A 90 2.56 -12.49 -4.68
C THR A 90 3.34 -11.74 -3.61
N ARG A 91 3.05 -12.02 -2.35
CA ARG A 91 3.90 -11.66 -1.19
C ARG A 91 4.05 -12.85 -0.25
N PHE A 92 5.08 -12.81 0.60
CA PHE A 92 5.31 -13.78 1.67
C PHE A 92 5.43 -15.24 1.21
N ASP A 93 6.08 -15.46 0.06
CA ASP A 93 6.30 -16.80 -0.51
C ASP A 93 5.01 -17.60 -0.75
N LYS A 94 3.85 -16.92 -0.80
CA LYS A 94 2.53 -17.51 -1.05
C LYS A 94 2.07 -17.13 -2.47
N PRO A 95 2.13 -18.05 -3.45
CA PRO A 95 1.73 -17.74 -4.81
C PRO A 95 0.27 -17.24 -4.88
N LEU A 96 0.07 -16.05 -5.44
CA LEU A 96 -1.26 -15.46 -5.61
C LEU A 96 -2.00 -16.13 -6.78
N LYS A 97 -2.50 -17.35 -6.58
CA LYS A 97 -3.20 -18.13 -7.61
C LYS A 97 -4.63 -17.68 -7.87
N HIS A 98 -5.19 -16.84 -7.00
CA HIS A 98 -6.55 -16.33 -7.12
C HIS A 98 -6.53 -14.80 -7.14
N TYR A 99 -7.31 -14.21 -8.04
CA TYR A 99 -7.50 -12.77 -8.16
C TYR A 99 -8.99 -12.46 -8.17
N GLN A 100 -9.44 -11.63 -7.22
CA GLN A 100 -10.82 -11.17 -7.16
C GLN A 100 -11.01 -10.03 -8.17
N LEU A 101 -11.91 -10.22 -9.14
CA LEU A 101 -12.25 -9.15 -10.08
C LEU A 101 -12.98 -8.01 -9.37
N SER A 102 -12.66 -6.78 -9.77
CA SER A 102 -13.37 -5.56 -9.38
C SER A 102 -14.05 -4.89 -10.59
N ALA A 103 -14.84 -3.85 -10.32
CA ALA A 103 -15.44 -3.03 -11.38
C ALA A 103 -14.39 -2.48 -12.38
N GLY A 104 -13.16 -2.25 -11.92
CA GLY A 104 -12.06 -1.74 -12.74
C GLY A 104 -11.49 -2.73 -13.75
N ASP A 105 -11.81 -4.02 -13.65
CA ASP A 105 -11.35 -5.04 -14.61
C ASP A 105 -12.15 -5.04 -15.90
N ALA A 106 -13.39 -4.55 -15.88
CA ALA A 106 -14.28 -4.58 -17.03
C ALA A 106 -13.67 -3.87 -18.25
N GLY A 107 -13.65 -4.55 -19.40
CA GLY A 107 -13.06 -4.07 -20.65
C GLY A 107 -11.57 -4.34 -20.81
N TYR A 108 -10.86 -4.79 -19.77
CA TYR A 108 -9.45 -5.17 -19.84
C TYR A 108 -9.27 -6.68 -20.08
N TYR A 109 -8.15 -7.04 -20.70
CA TYR A 109 -7.68 -8.42 -20.77
C TYR A 109 -6.87 -8.73 -19.51
N LEU A 110 -7.24 -9.79 -18.79
CA LEU A 110 -6.52 -10.22 -17.60
C LEU A 110 -5.30 -11.05 -18.00
N LYS A 111 -4.12 -10.67 -17.50
CA LYS A 111 -2.86 -11.41 -17.68
C LYS A 111 -2.31 -11.84 -16.33
N ALA A 112 -1.72 -13.03 -16.28
CA ALA A 112 -0.91 -13.48 -15.16
C ALA A 112 0.50 -13.87 -15.64
N THR A 113 1.52 -13.47 -14.88
CA THR A 113 2.90 -13.96 -15.04
C THR A 113 3.25 -14.86 -13.86
N ILE A 114 4.08 -15.87 -14.12
CA ILE A 114 4.58 -16.83 -13.13
C ILE A 114 6.10 -16.85 -13.27
N ALA A 115 6.81 -16.37 -12.24
CA ALA A 115 8.24 -16.63 -12.09
C ALA A 115 8.41 -17.82 -11.14
N PRO A 116 8.62 -19.04 -11.68
CA PRO A 116 8.56 -20.26 -10.89
C PRO A 116 9.72 -20.34 -9.90
N ARG A 117 9.43 -20.70 -8.66
CA ARG A 117 10.44 -20.96 -7.62
C ARG A 117 9.91 -21.83 -6.49
N HIS A 118 10.83 -22.33 -5.70
CA HIS A 118 10.62 -22.91 -4.38
C HIS A 118 11.64 -22.36 -3.38
N ILE A 119 11.58 -22.82 -2.13
CA ILE A 119 12.39 -22.36 -1.00
C ILE A 119 13.92 -22.39 -1.21
N ARG A 120 14.41 -23.21 -2.15
CA ARG A 120 15.83 -23.40 -2.46
C ARG A 120 16.23 -22.87 -3.84
N SER A 121 15.38 -22.12 -4.52
CA SER A 121 15.69 -21.59 -5.85
C SER A 121 15.43 -20.09 -5.93
N LEU A 122 16.23 -19.39 -6.73
CA LEU A 122 15.86 -18.07 -7.21
C LEU A 122 14.69 -18.18 -8.22
N PRO A 123 13.93 -17.08 -8.46
CA PRO A 123 12.91 -17.05 -9.52
C PRO A 123 13.46 -17.46 -10.88
N GLY A 124 12.77 -18.41 -11.52
CA GLY A 124 13.09 -18.90 -12.86
C GLY A 124 12.56 -17.99 -13.98
N LYS A 125 12.65 -18.49 -15.23
CA LYS A 125 12.14 -17.78 -16.41
C LYS A 125 10.62 -17.58 -16.29
N VAL A 126 10.19 -16.35 -16.51
CA VAL A 126 8.77 -15.99 -16.49
C VAL A 126 8.00 -16.72 -17.58
N VAL A 127 6.85 -17.28 -17.20
CA VAL A 127 5.82 -17.81 -18.10
C VAL A 127 4.57 -16.95 -17.93
N GLU A 128 3.85 -16.67 -19.02
CA GLU A 128 2.67 -15.81 -19.00
C GLU A 128 1.44 -16.49 -19.60
N VAL A 129 0.28 -16.02 -19.20
CA VAL A 129 -1.03 -16.37 -19.77
C VAL A 129 -1.91 -15.14 -19.78
N VAL A 130 -2.59 -14.91 -20.90
CA VAL A 130 -3.55 -13.83 -21.11
C VAL A 130 -4.90 -14.45 -21.42
N LEU A 131 -5.98 -13.92 -20.86
CA LEU A 131 -7.32 -14.29 -21.31
C LEU A 131 -7.51 -13.89 -22.78
N PRO A 132 -8.17 -14.74 -23.60
CA PRO A 132 -8.38 -14.45 -25.01
C PRO A 132 -9.40 -13.34 -25.25
N GLU A 133 -10.26 -13.06 -24.27
CA GLU A 133 -11.34 -12.07 -24.32
C GLU A 133 -11.25 -11.13 -23.11
N PRO A 134 -11.68 -9.87 -23.25
CA PRO A 134 -11.69 -8.94 -22.13
C PRO A 134 -12.74 -9.33 -21.10
N ILE A 135 -12.50 -8.95 -19.86
CA ILE A 135 -13.46 -9.14 -18.75
C ILE A 135 -14.75 -8.39 -19.10
N GLN A 136 -15.84 -9.14 -19.16
CA GLN A 136 -17.15 -8.58 -19.44
C GLN A 136 -17.68 -7.86 -18.20
N ALA A 137 -18.22 -6.66 -18.40
CA ALA A 137 -18.97 -5.98 -17.35
C ALA A 137 -20.17 -6.85 -16.96
N LYS A 138 -20.16 -7.44 -15.75
CA LYS A 138 -21.38 -8.05 -15.21
C LYS A 138 -22.34 -6.92 -14.87
N ALA A 139 -23.63 -7.07 -15.20
CA ALA A 139 -24.69 -6.08 -14.96
C ALA A 139 -24.97 -5.70 -13.48
N GLY A 140 -24.10 -6.11 -12.53
CA GLY A 140 -24.09 -5.69 -11.13
C GLY A 140 -22.72 -5.22 -10.61
N THR A 141 -21.71 -5.12 -11.47
CA THR A 141 -20.35 -4.61 -11.14
C THR A 141 -20.18 -3.12 -11.47
N MET A 142 -21.14 -2.52 -12.19
CA MET A 142 -21.22 -1.07 -12.33
C MET A 142 -21.79 -0.47 -11.04
N GLY A 143 -20.91 -0.04 -10.13
CA GLY A 143 -21.29 0.62 -8.88
C GLY A 143 -20.87 -0.14 -7.64
N GLU A 144 -19.61 -0.59 -7.55
CA GLU A 144 -18.98 -0.88 -6.27
C GLU A 144 -19.22 0.33 -5.35
N ARG A 145 -20.12 0.14 -4.38
CA ARG A 145 -20.41 1.14 -3.35
C ARG A 145 -19.36 1.12 -2.25
N THR A 146 -18.49 0.11 -2.24
CA THR A 146 -17.49 -0.06 -1.22
C THR A 146 -16.17 -0.45 -1.87
N LEU A 147 -15.08 0.17 -1.42
CA LEU A 147 -13.71 -0.21 -1.74
C LEU A 147 -12.99 -0.59 -0.46
N HIS A 148 -12.46 -1.81 -0.43
CA HIS A 148 -11.64 -2.34 0.64
C HIS A 148 -10.44 -3.07 0.01
N PRO A 149 -9.34 -2.36 -0.31
CA PRO A 149 -8.21 -2.96 -1.01
C PRO A 149 -7.41 -3.84 -0.05
N ASP A 150 -7.08 -5.05 -0.50
CA ASP A 150 -6.09 -5.88 0.20
C ASP A 150 -4.67 -5.42 -0.15
N PHE A 151 -4.11 -4.55 0.68
CA PHE A 151 -2.75 -4.05 0.50
C PHE A 151 -1.69 -5.15 0.52
N SER A 152 -1.95 -6.32 1.12
CA SER A 152 -1.00 -7.44 1.16
C SER A 152 -0.75 -8.06 -0.21
N ILE A 153 -1.68 -7.87 -1.16
CA ILE A 153 -1.54 -8.36 -2.53
C ILE A 153 -1.55 -7.23 -3.56
N LEU A 154 -2.00 -6.02 -3.23
CA LEU A 154 -2.06 -4.89 -4.15
C LEU A 154 -0.68 -4.55 -4.72
N SER A 155 -0.59 -4.36 -6.04
CA SER A 155 0.65 -3.86 -6.66
C SER A 155 0.93 -2.43 -6.22
N THR A 156 2.17 -2.15 -5.83
CA THR A 156 2.64 -0.79 -5.48
C THR A 156 3.60 -0.21 -6.51
N ALA A 157 3.71 -0.87 -7.68
CA ALA A 157 4.53 -0.38 -8.77
C ALA A 157 4.06 1.02 -9.19
N ASN A 158 5.00 1.95 -9.40
CA ASN A 158 4.67 3.29 -9.87
C ASN A 158 3.86 3.20 -11.18
N GLN A 159 2.72 3.88 -11.20
CA GLN A 159 1.78 3.98 -12.32
C GLN A 159 1.24 5.42 -12.24
N PRO A 160 1.85 6.37 -12.95
CA PRO A 160 1.52 7.79 -12.77
C PRO A 160 0.28 8.24 -13.55
N GLU A 161 -0.21 7.44 -14.51
CA GLU A 161 -1.38 7.81 -15.31
C GLU A 161 -2.66 7.71 -14.48
N VAL A 162 -3.59 8.63 -14.70
CA VAL A 162 -4.89 8.64 -14.03
C VAL A 162 -5.88 7.86 -14.87
N LEU A 163 -6.20 6.63 -14.45
CA LEU A 163 -7.07 5.72 -15.19
C LEU A 163 -8.24 5.25 -14.31
N PRO A 164 -9.50 5.25 -14.82
CA PRO A 164 -10.63 4.70 -14.09
C PRO A 164 -10.44 3.22 -13.73
N GLY A 165 -10.71 2.87 -12.47
CA GLY A 165 -10.51 1.54 -11.89
C GLY A 165 -9.09 1.28 -11.40
N PHE A 166 -8.15 2.24 -11.48
CA PHE A 166 -6.76 2.07 -11.09
C PHE A 166 -6.36 2.95 -9.91
N TRP A 167 -5.31 2.49 -9.24
CA TRP A 167 -4.54 3.29 -8.31
C TRP A 167 -3.42 4.00 -9.07
N THR A 168 -3.43 5.33 -9.04
CA THR A 168 -2.29 6.14 -9.45
C THR A 168 -1.26 6.13 -8.33
N TRP A 169 -0.06 5.63 -8.64
CA TRP A 169 1.10 5.60 -7.75
C TRP A 169 2.21 6.46 -8.31
N ARG A 170 2.65 7.47 -7.56
CA ARG A 170 3.81 8.26 -7.97
C ARG A 170 4.54 8.87 -6.79
N ARG A 171 5.79 9.23 -7.03
CA ARG A 171 6.53 10.09 -6.11
C ARG A 171 5.99 11.51 -6.22
N VAL A 172 6.00 12.23 -5.10
CA VAL A 172 5.82 13.68 -5.12
C VAL A 172 7.16 14.29 -5.51
N GLU A 173 7.17 15.13 -6.55
CA GLU A 173 8.38 15.82 -7.00
C GLU A 173 8.87 16.80 -5.93
N ASP A 174 10.17 16.75 -5.65
CA ASP A 174 10.87 17.67 -4.75
C ASP A 174 12.13 18.12 -5.49
N PRO A 175 12.19 19.35 -6.02
CA PRO A 175 13.33 19.83 -6.81
C PRO A 175 14.62 19.91 -5.99
N ASP A 176 14.53 20.02 -4.67
CA ASP A 176 15.69 20.14 -3.77
C ASP A 176 16.23 18.77 -3.33
N ARG A 177 15.56 17.68 -3.69
CA ARG A 177 15.92 16.32 -3.26
C ARG A 177 15.78 15.31 -4.39
N PRO A 178 16.89 14.85 -4.98
CA PRO A 178 16.82 13.84 -6.03
C PRO A 178 16.15 12.56 -5.51
N GLN A 179 15.24 12.02 -6.32
CA GLN A 179 14.45 10.85 -5.97
C GLN A 179 15.31 9.59 -5.94
N ALA A 180 15.16 8.78 -4.89
CA ALA A 180 15.73 7.44 -4.87
C ALA A 180 15.06 6.56 -5.93
N ALA A 181 15.83 5.64 -6.51
CA ALA A 181 15.30 4.63 -7.43
C ALA A 181 14.24 3.74 -6.76
N GLY A 182 13.28 3.24 -7.53
CA GLY A 182 12.21 2.34 -7.08
C GLY A 182 10.85 3.03 -6.89
N ASP A 183 9.91 2.29 -6.31
CA ASP A 183 8.52 2.71 -6.14
C ASP A 183 8.30 3.71 -5.00
N ALA A 184 7.26 4.55 -5.12
CA ALA A 184 6.90 5.54 -4.09
C ALA A 184 6.33 4.88 -2.82
N TRP A 185 5.66 3.76 -3.00
CA TRP A 185 5.03 2.97 -1.96
C TRP A 185 5.51 1.52 -2.02
N ASN A 186 5.46 0.84 -0.88
CA ASN A 186 5.78 -0.58 -0.74
C ASN A 186 4.92 -1.20 0.36
N TYR A 187 4.74 -2.51 0.33
CA TYR A 187 4.14 -3.24 1.46
C TYR A 187 5.25 -3.85 2.31
N GLY A 188 5.11 -3.84 3.63
CA GLY A 188 6.07 -4.49 4.52
C GLY A 188 5.85 -4.17 5.98
N ASP A 189 6.85 -4.49 6.80
CA ASP A 189 6.78 -4.36 8.25
C ASP A 189 7.20 -2.97 8.74
N GLY A 190 6.36 -2.41 9.61
CA GLY A 190 6.60 -1.18 10.32
C GLY A 190 7.75 -1.30 11.33
N ARG A 191 8.32 -0.15 11.68
CA ARG A 191 9.39 -0.01 12.68
C ARG A 191 9.00 1.03 13.72
N ASP A 192 9.81 1.13 14.77
CA ASP A 192 9.64 2.10 15.84
C ASP A 192 8.21 2.05 16.43
N GLY A 193 7.47 3.16 16.41
CA GLY A 193 6.08 3.23 16.87
C GLY A 193 5.10 2.31 16.10
N ALA A 194 5.50 1.74 14.97
CA ALA A 194 4.70 0.79 14.18
C ALA A 194 5.30 -0.63 14.19
N GLN A 195 6.18 -0.95 15.14
CA GLN A 195 6.81 -2.27 15.23
C GLN A 195 5.75 -3.39 15.36
N GLY A 196 5.94 -4.48 14.61
CA GLY A 196 5.04 -5.63 14.61
C GLY A 196 3.77 -5.45 13.78
N ILE A 197 3.66 -4.36 13.03
CA ILE A 197 2.52 -4.06 12.17
C ILE A 197 2.99 -4.05 10.72
N SER A 198 2.39 -4.90 9.88
CA SER A 198 2.59 -4.87 8.44
C SER A 198 1.52 -4.04 7.74
N GLY A 199 1.86 -3.39 6.65
CA GLY A 199 0.92 -2.61 5.86
C GLY A 199 1.56 -1.89 4.69
N LEU A 200 0.78 -1.03 4.05
CA LEU A 200 1.26 -0.16 2.99
C LEU A 200 2.09 0.98 3.60
N MET A 201 3.26 1.22 3.04
CA MET A 201 4.22 2.22 3.51
C MET A 201 4.76 3.01 2.33
N GLN A 202 5.26 4.19 2.67
CA GLN A 202 5.85 5.17 1.81
C GLN A 202 7.23 5.55 2.33
N GLY A 203 8.06 6.10 1.45
CA GLY A 203 9.31 6.71 1.86
C GLY A 203 9.09 8.06 2.56
N ARG A 204 9.90 9.05 2.19
CA ARG A 204 9.73 10.43 2.71
C ARG A 204 8.50 11.12 2.14
N THR A 205 8.17 10.79 0.89
CA THR A 205 7.05 11.33 0.12
C THR A 205 6.38 10.21 -0.69
N GLY A 206 5.13 10.43 -1.07
CA GLY A 206 4.39 9.51 -1.94
C GLY A 206 2.99 10.03 -2.22
N PHE A 207 2.48 9.76 -3.41
CA PHE A 207 1.09 10.02 -3.78
C PHE A 207 0.44 8.70 -4.19
N MET A 208 -0.72 8.43 -3.62
CA MET A 208 -1.60 7.37 -4.07
C MET A 208 -3.02 7.93 -4.23
N CYS A 209 -3.70 7.59 -5.31
CA CYS A 209 -5.11 7.92 -5.49
C CYS A 209 -5.82 6.83 -6.28
N TYR A 210 -6.96 6.36 -5.78
CA TYR A 210 -7.85 5.50 -6.55
C TYR A 210 -8.82 6.37 -7.34
N THR A 211 -8.93 6.11 -8.64
CA THR A 211 -9.94 6.72 -9.51
C THR A 211 -11.02 5.68 -9.76
N PRO A 212 -12.22 5.78 -9.17
CA PRO A 212 -13.25 4.75 -9.34
C PRO A 212 -13.86 4.77 -10.74
N VAL A 213 -14.46 3.64 -11.15
CA VAL A 213 -15.18 3.52 -12.42
C VAL A 213 -16.56 4.18 -12.33
N GLY A 214 -16.79 5.20 -13.14
CA GLY A 214 -18.00 6.01 -13.13
C GLY A 214 -17.68 7.50 -13.00
N ASN A 215 -18.69 8.35 -13.18
CA ASN A 215 -18.48 9.80 -13.33
C ASN A 215 -19.23 10.64 -12.28
N ASN A 216 -20.07 10.03 -11.46
CA ASN A 216 -20.89 10.76 -10.51
C ASN A 216 -21.03 9.98 -9.20
N TYR A 217 -20.49 10.56 -8.13
CA TYR A 217 -20.52 9.99 -6.79
C TYR A 217 -21.15 11.00 -5.84
N GLY A 218 -22.05 10.53 -5.00
CA GLY A 218 -22.69 11.32 -3.96
C GLY A 218 -21.81 11.47 -2.72
N ASP A 219 -22.43 11.17 -1.58
CA ASP A 219 -21.76 11.19 -0.29
C ASP A 219 -20.68 10.09 -0.23
N MET A 220 -19.63 10.34 0.54
CA MET A 220 -18.53 9.39 0.72
C MET A 220 -18.16 9.29 2.19
N ASP A 221 -17.83 8.08 2.63
CA ASP A 221 -17.26 7.79 3.94
C ASP A 221 -15.95 7.05 3.76
N LEU A 222 -14.87 7.56 4.35
CA LEU A 222 -13.56 6.92 4.36
C LEU A 222 -13.16 6.63 5.81
N THR A 223 -12.72 5.40 6.07
CA THR A 223 -12.06 5.00 7.31
C THR A 223 -10.65 4.53 7.00
N LEU A 224 -9.67 5.08 7.71
CA LEU A 224 -8.25 4.80 7.55
C LEU A 224 -7.67 4.38 8.89
N LEU A 225 -7.00 3.22 8.94
CA LEU A 225 -6.26 2.76 10.10
C LEU A 225 -4.76 2.93 9.84
N VAL A 226 -4.10 3.72 10.68
CA VAL A 226 -2.67 4.02 10.52
C VAL A 226 -1.85 3.72 11.77
N ALA A 227 -0.58 3.43 11.54
CA ALA A 227 0.44 3.26 12.58
C ALA A 227 1.67 4.13 12.23
N PRO A 228 1.80 5.32 12.82
CA PRO A 228 2.96 6.19 12.63
C PRO A 228 4.24 5.58 13.24
N PHE A 229 5.39 5.75 12.58
CA PHE A 229 6.68 5.33 13.17
C PHE A 229 7.04 6.17 14.40
N LYS A 230 6.52 7.39 14.50
CA LYS A 230 6.73 8.28 15.64
C LYS A 230 5.73 7.96 16.76
N SER A 231 6.24 7.43 17.87
CA SER A 231 5.43 6.96 19.00
C SER A 231 4.86 8.08 19.88
N ALA A 232 5.47 9.26 19.89
CA ALA A 232 5.14 10.34 20.81
C ALA A 232 4.02 11.28 20.31
N GLY A 233 3.30 10.94 19.23
CA GLY A 233 2.18 11.74 18.70
C GLY A 233 2.58 12.88 17.76
N GLN A 234 3.88 13.06 17.51
CA GLN A 234 4.42 14.10 16.61
C GLN A 234 4.25 13.79 15.12
N GLY A 235 3.98 12.52 14.78
CA GLY A 235 3.71 12.02 13.43
C GLY A 235 4.88 12.02 12.44
N PHE A 236 5.50 13.19 12.23
CA PHE A 236 6.38 13.48 11.08
C PHE A 236 7.79 13.91 11.53
N SER A 237 8.76 13.94 10.62
CA SER A 237 10.17 14.13 11.01
C SER A 237 10.49 15.55 11.52
N VAL A 238 9.97 16.59 10.86
CA VAL A 238 10.13 18.01 11.20
C VAL A 238 8.89 18.79 10.78
N ALA A 239 8.69 20.00 11.27
CA ALA A 239 7.66 20.90 10.75
C ALA A 239 8.20 21.66 9.52
N PRO A 240 7.37 22.02 8.52
CA PRO A 240 5.97 21.64 8.33
C PRO A 240 5.83 20.43 7.37
N LEU A 241 5.88 19.22 7.91
CA LEU A 241 5.61 17.98 7.16
C LEU A 241 4.24 17.42 7.51
N TYR A 242 3.62 16.74 6.56
CA TYR A 242 2.20 16.40 6.63
C TYR A 242 1.82 15.16 5.83
N MET A 243 0.60 14.69 6.09
CA MET A 243 -0.14 13.73 5.28
C MET A 243 -1.53 14.31 5.02
N ASP A 244 -1.98 14.29 3.77
CA ASP A 244 -3.35 14.62 3.40
C ASP A 244 -4.10 13.33 3.06
N VAL A 245 -5.21 13.09 3.75
CA VAL A 245 -6.20 12.07 3.36
C VAL A 245 -7.18 12.73 2.39
N LEU A 246 -7.19 12.29 1.13
CA LEU A 246 -7.94 12.90 0.04
C LEU A 246 -9.31 12.24 -0.11
N LEU A 247 -10.34 13.06 -0.33
CA LEU A 247 -11.73 12.62 -0.51
C LEU A 247 -12.42 13.52 -1.54
N LYS A 248 -13.39 12.97 -2.29
CA LYS A 248 -14.09 13.71 -3.35
C LYS A 248 -13.08 14.35 -4.31
N PHE A 249 -12.08 13.56 -4.68
CA PHE A 249 -10.87 14.02 -5.34
C PHE A 249 -10.87 13.60 -6.81
N ASP A 250 -10.43 14.50 -7.67
CA ASP A 250 -10.11 14.27 -9.07
C ASP A 250 -8.59 14.35 -9.21
N ALA A 251 -7.97 13.21 -9.52
CA ALA A 251 -6.52 13.10 -9.64
C ALA A 251 -5.97 13.72 -10.93
N GLU A 252 -6.79 13.89 -11.96
CA GLU A 252 -6.36 14.50 -13.22
C GLU A 252 -6.21 16.01 -13.05
N THR A 253 -7.20 16.66 -12.45
CA THR A 253 -7.12 18.10 -12.15
C THR A 253 -6.45 18.40 -10.81
N MET A 254 -6.16 17.39 -9.97
CA MET A 254 -5.72 17.60 -8.59
C MET A 254 -6.65 18.55 -7.82
N SER A 255 -7.96 18.27 -7.88
CA SER A 255 -9.01 19.09 -7.24
C SER A 255 -9.88 18.24 -6.33
N GLY A 256 -10.31 18.80 -5.20
CA GLY A 256 -11.14 18.08 -4.22
C GLY A 256 -10.91 18.57 -2.80
N TYR A 257 -11.11 17.66 -1.84
CA TYR A 257 -10.93 17.94 -0.42
C TYR A 257 -9.88 17.04 0.20
N GLY A 258 -9.23 17.54 1.24
CA GLY A 258 -8.29 16.79 2.05
C GLY A 258 -8.49 17.05 3.53
N LEU A 259 -8.17 16.04 4.34
CA LEU A 259 -7.91 16.19 5.76
C LEU A 259 -6.39 16.17 5.95
N ARG A 260 -5.80 17.34 6.21
CA ARG A 260 -4.37 17.49 6.47
C ARG A 260 -4.07 17.18 7.92
N ILE A 261 -3.14 16.27 8.12
CA ILE A 261 -2.54 15.93 9.40
C ILE A 261 -1.10 16.42 9.31
N GLU A 262 -0.76 17.44 10.09
CA GLU A 262 0.52 18.14 9.94
C GLU A 262 1.26 18.29 11.27
N ARG A 263 2.59 18.18 11.21
CA ARG A 263 3.43 18.59 12.33
C ARG A 263 3.65 20.09 12.25
N THR A 264 3.30 20.78 13.33
CA THR A 264 3.50 22.23 13.48
C THR A 264 4.57 22.53 14.54
N THR A 265 4.91 23.81 14.69
CA THR A 265 5.80 24.28 15.77
C THR A 265 5.05 24.62 17.07
N LYS A 266 3.72 24.44 17.11
CA LYS A 266 2.88 24.79 18.27
C LYS A 266 3.14 23.88 19.47
N TYR A 267 3.18 22.57 19.23
CA TYR A 267 3.30 21.54 20.25
C TYR A 267 4.22 20.41 19.76
N GLY A 268 5.16 19.97 20.59
CA GLY A 268 6.23 19.04 20.16
C GLY A 268 5.77 17.59 19.93
N ASN A 269 4.74 17.15 20.66
CA ASN A 269 4.24 15.76 20.71
C ASN A 269 2.80 15.65 20.19
N SER A 270 2.47 16.50 19.21
CA SER A 270 1.12 16.62 18.67
C SER A 270 1.19 16.92 17.17
N VAL A 271 0.06 16.75 16.50
CA VAL A 271 -0.19 17.20 15.13
C VAL A 271 -1.44 18.08 15.11
N ASP A 272 -1.55 18.91 14.08
CA ASP A 272 -2.79 19.61 13.77
C ASP A 272 -3.54 18.83 12.69
N PHE A 273 -4.85 18.67 12.89
CA PHE A 273 -5.80 18.24 11.87
C PHE A 273 -6.49 19.47 11.30
N VAL A 274 -6.51 19.64 9.98
CA VAL A 274 -7.16 20.78 9.32
C VAL A 274 -7.72 20.35 7.97
N PHE A 275 -8.92 20.84 7.62
CA PHE A 275 -9.43 20.63 6.26
C PHE A 275 -8.69 21.50 5.25
N VAL A 276 -8.42 20.94 4.08
CA VAL A 276 -7.83 21.64 2.95
C VAL A 276 -8.68 21.44 1.70
N ARG A 277 -8.66 22.44 0.82
CA ARG A 277 -9.24 22.38 -0.50
C ARG A 277 -8.12 22.38 -1.54
N TYR A 278 -8.25 21.47 -2.49
CA TYR A 278 -7.43 21.39 -3.68
C TYR A 278 -8.20 22.01 -4.86
N GLN A 279 -7.56 22.93 -5.58
CA GLN A 279 -8.08 23.52 -6.81
C GLN A 279 -6.97 23.60 -7.84
N ASN A 280 -7.01 22.73 -8.85
CA ASN A 280 -6.00 22.67 -9.90
C ASN A 280 -4.56 22.51 -9.36
N GLY A 281 -4.39 21.69 -8.32
CA GLY A 281 -3.12 21.48 -7.63
C GLY A 281 -2.77 22.53 -6.56
N GLU A 282 -3.47 23.67 -6.50
CA GLU A 282 -3.29 24.65 -5.43
C GLU A 282 -4.04 24.22 -4.15
N VAL A 283 -3.38 24.36 -3.00
CA VAL A 283 -3.90 23.90 -1.71
C VAL A 283 -4.17 25.08 -0.78
N THR A 284 -5.40 25.18 -0.29
CA THR A 284 -5.82 26.20 0.69
C THR A 284 -6.42 25.56 1.93
N ARG A 285 -6.06 26.02 3.12
CA ARG A 285 -6.72 25.61 4.37
C ARG A 285 -8.13 26.19 4.44
N ILE A 286 -9.10 25.37 4.81
CA ILE A 286 -10.50 25.76 4.94
C ILE A 286 -10.97 25.35 6.34
N GLY A 287 -11.02 26.30 7.28
CA GLY A 287 -11.45 26.03 8.67
C GLY A 287 -10.30 25.99 9.68
N GLU A 288 -10.68 25.94 10.96
CA GLU A 288 -9.75 26.01 12.08
C GLU A 288 -9.11 24.65 12.36
N PRO A 289 -7.79 24.61 12.67
CA PRO A 289 -7.11 23.37 13.00
C PRO A 289 -7.47 22.86 14.41
N VAL A 290 -7.51 21.54 14.57
CA VAL A 290 -7.57 20.87 15.88
C VAL A 290 -6.20 20.27 16.19
N SER A 291 -5.54 20.78 17.24
CA SER A 291 -4.31 20.17 17.74
C SER A 291 -4.63 18.93 18.58
N THR A 292 -3.96 17.81 18.30
CA THR A 292 -4.23 16.53 18.98
C THR A 292 -2.97 15.72 19.23
N SER A 293 -3.01 14.94 20.30
CA SER A 293 -2.01 13.92 20.65
C SER A 293 -2.37 12.52 20.14
N CYS A 294 -3.51 12.36 19.43
CA CYS A 294 -4.06 11.05 19.07
C CYS A 294 -3.39 10.36 17.88
N TYR A 295 -2.50 11.03 17.14
CA TYR A 295 -1.82 10.43 15.98
C TYR A 295 -0.69 9.48 16.41
N ARG A 296 -1.09 8.32 16.93
CA ARG A 296 -0.24 7.25 17.49
C ARG A 296 -0.75 5.88 17.06
N THR A 297 0.08 4.86 17.19
CA THR A 297 -0.27 3.50 16.80
C THR A 297 -1.17 2.80 17.83
N ASN A 298 -2.40 2.40 17.53
CA ASN A 298 -3.13 2.50 16.25
C ASN A 298 -4.05 3.73 16.24
N CYS A 299 -4.04 4.49 15.15
CA CYS A 299 -4.89 5.68 14.99
C CYS A 299 -5.94 5.38 13.92
N THR A 300 -7.20 5.51 14.30
CA THR A 300 -8.34 5.42 13.38
C THR A 300 -8.72 6.83 12.96
N ILE A 301 -8.73 7.09 11.66
CA ILE A 301 -9.13 8.36 11.06
C ILE A 301 -10.38 8.10 10.20
N ARG A 302 -11.44 8.86 10.43
CA ARG A 302 -12.65 8.87 9.60
C ARG A 302 -12.76 10.21 8.91
N PHE A 303 -12.98 10.21 7.60
CA PHE A 303 -13.17 11.42 6.81
C PHE A 303 -14.31 11.21 5.82
N SER A 304 -15.31 12.08 5.88
CA SER A 304 -16.55 11.90 5.13
C SER A 304 -17.01 13.20 4.48
N MET A 305 -17.68 13.07 3.33
CA MET A 305 -18.52 14.10 2.73
C MET A 305 -19.97 13.65 2.89
N LYS A 306 -20.77 14.41 3.64
CA LYS A 306 -22.20 14.15 3.81
C LYS A 306 -23.01 15.41 3.59
N SER A 307 -23.86 15.41 2.57
CA SER A 307 -24.84 16.48 2.32
C SER A 307 -24.20 17.88 2.33
N GLY A 308 -23.05 18.04 1.67
CA GLY A 308 -22.33 19.32 1.59
C GLY A 308 -21.53 19.69 2.84
N LYS A 309 -21.24 18.72 3.72
CA LYS A 309 -20.35 18.91 4.86
C LYS A 309 -19.20 17.92 4.82
N LEU A 310 -18.00 18.41 5.11
CA LEU A 310 -16.88 17.58 5.52
C LEU A 310 -17.04 17.24 7.01
N LEU A 311 -16.80 15.99 7.37
CA LEU A 311 -16.72 15.52 8.75
C LEU A 311 -15.42 14.74 8.94
N ALA A 312 -14.70 15.04 10.01
CA ALA A 312 -13.51 14.28 10.38
C ALA A 312 -13.56 13.88 11.85
N GLN A 313 -13.18 12.64 12.12
CA GLN A 313 -12.96 12.11 13.45
C GLN A 313 -11.64 11.36 13.49
N ALA A 314 -10.87 11.51 14.57
CA ALA A 314 -9.67 10.71 14.77
C ALA A 314 -9.43 10.38 16.23
N SER A 315 -9.07 9.14 16.51
CA SER A 315 -8.74 8.65 17.85
C SER A 315 -7.67 7.57 17.79
N THR A 316 -7.12 7.23 18.95
CA THR A 316 -6.17 6.12 19.08
C THR A 316 -6.52 5.22 20.24
N ASP A 317 -6.19 3.95 20.09
CA ASP A 317 -6.28 2.94 21.14
C ASP A 317 -4.96 2.81 21.93
N SER A 318 -3.94 3.63 21.60
CA SER A 318 -2.69 3.66 22.38
C SER A 318 -2.96 4.07 23.82
N ASP A 319 -2.35 3.37 24.77
CA ASP A 319 -2.22 3.88 26.13
C ASP A 319 -1.11 4.95 26.17
N TYR A 320 -1.46 6.15 26.64
CA TYR A 320 -0.50 7.23 26.87
C TYR A 320 -1.03 8.21 27.92
N ASP A 321 -0.12 8.84 28.64
CA ASP A 321 -0.46 9.88 29.60
C ASP A 321 -0.84 11.19 28.89
N ALA A 322 -2.14 11.46 28.81
CA ALA A 322 -2.67 12.69 28.26
C ALA A 322 -2.60 13.88 29.25
N SER A 323 -2.35 13.65 30.54
CA SER A 323 -2.41 14.70 31.57
C SER A 323 -1.32 15.77 31.44
N GLY A 324 -0.19 15.41 30.84
CA GLY A 324 0.92 16.33 30.56
C GLY A 324 0.71 17.25 29.35
N TYR A 325 -0.38 17.10 28.61
CA TYR A 325 -0.66 17.94 27.43
C TYR A 325 -1.35 19.25 27.81
N PRO A 326 -1.05 20.36 27.11
CA PRO A 326 -1.83 21.59 27.25
C PRO A 326 -3.31 21.32 26.94
N ALA A 327 -4.22 22.03 27.62
CA ALA A 327 -5.67 21.86 27.42
C ALA A 327 -6.15 22.07 25.96
N ALA A 328 -5.38 22.81 25.16
CA ALA A 328 -5.65 23.02 23.73
C ALA A 328 -5.30 21.81 22.83
N VAL A 329 -4.57 20.82 23.36
CA VAL A 329 -4.26 19.57 22.65
C VAL A 329 -5.27 18.52 23.07
N LEU A 330 -6.17 18.17 22.15
CA LEU A 330 -7.25 17.24 22.42
C LEU A 330 -6.79 15.77 22.29
N PRO A 331 -7.35 14.83 23.07
CA PRO A 331 -7.02 13.40 22.98
C PRO A 331 -7.67 12.71 21.77
N ALA A 332 -8.60 13.39 21.09
CA ALA A 332 -9.29 12.96 19.88
C ALA A 332 -9.68 14.18 19.05
N VAL A 333 -10.01 13.94 17.77
CA VAL A 333 -10.45 14.96 16.82
C VAL A 333 -11.92 14.74 16.50
N GLU A 334 -12.67 15.83 16.49
CA GLU A 334 -14.01 15.91 15.91
C GLU A 334 -14.14 17.28 15.23
N MET A 335 -14.41 17.27 13.92
CA MET A 335 -14.45 18.48 13.09
C MET A 335 -15.57 18.36 12.06
N GLU A 336 -16.26 19.46 11.81
CA GLU A 336 -17.17 19.59 10.67
C GLU A 336 -16.98 20.93 9.96
N LEU A 337 -17.25 20.95 8.66
CA LEU A 337 -17.25 22.18 7.87
C LEU A 337 -18.19 22.08 6.68
N ALA A 338 -19.05 23.07 6.49
CA ALA A 338 -19.86 23.20 5.29
C ALA A 338 -18.98 23.59 4.09
N VAL A 339 -19.13 22.87 2.98
CA VAL A 339 -18.37 23.10 1.74
C VAL A 339 -19.26 22.89 0.52
N PRO A 340 -18.90 23.45 -0.64
CA PRO A 340 -19.56 23.08 -1.89
C PRO A 340 -19.47 21.58 -2.16
N GLY A 341 -20.52 20.98 -2.71
CA GLY A 341 -20.46 19.60 -3.20
C GLY A 341 -19.64 19.48 -4.48
N ASN A 342 -19.18 18.27 -4.80
CA ASN A 342 -18.68 17.90 -6.12
C ASN A 342 -19.04 16.44 -6.45
N SER A 343 -18.92 16.04 -7.71
CA SER A 343 -19.27 14.69 -8.19
C SER A 343 -18.10 13.70 -8.20
N ALA A 344 -16.89 14.12 -7.84
CA ALA A 344 -15.71 13.28 -7.90
C ALA A 344 -15.80 12.14 -6.89
N GLY A 345 -15.35 10.95 -7.29
CA GLY A 345 -15.34 9.75 -6.45
C GLY A 345 -13.96 9.34 -5.95
N GLY A 346 -12.90 10.00 -6.43
CA GLY A 346 -11.53 9.62 -6.10
C GLY A 346 -11.18 9.91 -4.65
N LEU A 347 -10.19 9.17 -4.19
CA LEU A 347 -9.70 9.18 -2.82
C LEU A 347 -8.25 8.73 -2.79
N GLY A 348 -7.51 9.13 -1.76
CA GLY A 348 -6.09 8.83 -1.75
C GLY A 348 -5.36 9.39 -0.55
N ILE A 349 -4.04 9.30 -0.63
CA ILE A 349 -3.13 9.86 0.35
C ILE A 349 -2.04 10.61 -0.41
N LEU A 350 -1.86 11.88 -0.07
CA LEU A 350 -0.64 12.61 -0.39
C LEU A 350 0.22 12.68 0.87
N TYR A 351 1.39 12.07 0.80
CA TYR A 351 2.32 11.98 1.90
C TYR A 351 3.56 12.86 1.65
N ASN A 352 3.86 13.73 2.62
CA ASN A 352 5.08 14.52 2.67
C ASN A 352 5.54 14.61 4.14
N GLY A 353 5.79 13.46 4.77
CA GLY A 353 5.96 13.33 6.21
C GLY A 353 7.40 13.15 6.71
N GLY A 354 8.32 12.75 5.84
CA GLY A 354 9.74 12.55 6.17
C GLY A 354 10.07 11.40 7.14
N ALA A 355 9.10 10.87 7.89
CA ALA A 355 9.19 9.67 8.71
C ALA A 355 7.95 8.81 8.43
N PRO A 356 8.07 7.55 7.97
CA PRO A 356 6.94 6.77 7.46
C PRO A 356 5.74 6.59 8.40
N THR A 357 4.60 6.26 7.80
CA THR A 357 3.38 5.84 8.50
C THR A 357 2.82 4.62 7.79
N VAL A 358 2.65 3.52 8.52
CA VAL A 358 2.01 2.32 7.98
C VAL A 358 0.52 2.59 7.83
N VAL A 359 0.00 2.44 6.61
CA VAL A 359 -1.43 2.35 6.34
C VAL A 359 -1.80 0.88 6.42
N ARG A 360 -2.53 0.52 7.48
CA ARG A 360 -2.93 -0.85 7.76
C ARG A 360 -4.18 -1.25 7.00
N ASP A 361 -5.14 -0.33 6.97
CA ASP A 361 -6.46 -0.58 6.43
C ASP A 361 -7.05 0.70 5.86
N LEU A 362 -7.86 0.53 4.81
CA LEU A 362 -8.60 1.59 4.14
C LEU A 362 -9.95 1.03 3.72
N LEU A 363 -11.02 1.65 4.18
CA LEU A 363 -12.38 1.33 3.77
C LEU A 363 -13.05 2.59 3.26
N VAL A 364 -13.65 2.53 2.08
CA VAL A 364 -14.42 3.64 1.52
C VAL A 364 -15.79 3.14 1.11
N ASP A 365 -16.82 3.91 1.45
CA ASP A 365 -18.17 3.75 0.93
C ASP A 365 -18.59 4.98 0.10
N TRP A 366 -19.11 4.75 -1.10
CA TRP A 366 -19.86 5.71 -1.91
C TRP A 366 -21.36 5.48 -1.70
N ARG A 367 -22.10 6.53 -1.33
CA ARG A 367 -23.53 6.46 -0.98
C ARG A 367 -24.45 7.11 -2.00
#